data_AF-A0A7K0EFM2-F1
#
_entry.id   AF-A0A7K0EFM2-F1
#
_cell.length_a   1.000
_cell.length_b   1.000
_cell.length_c   1.000
_cell.angle_alpha   90.00
_cell.angle_beta   90.00
_cell.angle_gamma   90.00
#
_symmetry.space_group_name_H-M   'P 1'
#
loop_
_entity.id
_entity.type
_entity.pdbx_description
1 polymer ?
#
loop_
_entity_poly.entity_id
_entity_poly.type
_entity_poly.pdbx_seq_one_letter_code
_entity_poly.pdbx_strand_id
1 'polypeptide(L)'
;MKNEMITQKIKPFKSIAHSIVMIECTLPSRETRKGTGFIYEFCNKEDGRAIQAIVTNKHLVRDAKWTHIRFTKKKEDGTPDHGNQVVTVCTDFWASCVPHPDPKTDLCIYPLNGLMKKAEREGIAIYIPPLGSYRTPTEKEMRDTDTVEEIYVVGYPNGLLDSENNEPIYRKGITATDINLNYCDRRQFLVDTGIFQGSSGSPVFMVVNEVSLEDNRYVLVKRMRLVGIVGFVLIHSNKGVVRTLAFEDMPVDPAATQTQNYLGVAIHYSKLLEFEELLTQPNQVSVY
;
A
#
# COMPACT_ATOMS: atom_id res chain seq x y z
N MET A 1 10.96 13.02 -41.55
CA MET A 1 11.62 12.85 -40.24
C MET A 1 10.90 11.75 -39.48
N LYS A 2 11.51 10.58 -39.32
CA LYS A 2 11.05 9.57 -38.35
C LYS A 2 11.54 10.04 -36.98
N ASN A 3 10.64 10.56 -36.14
CA ASN A 3 10.96 10.73 -34.73
C ASN A 3 10.88 9.34 -34.10
N GLU A 4 12.03 8.68 -33.94
CA GLU A 4 12.12 7.48 -33.13
C GLU A 4 11.90 7.88 -31.67
N MET A 5 10.74 7.54 -31.10
CA MET A 5 10.52 7.61 -29.66
C MET A 5 11.38 6.55 -28.99
N ILE A 6 12.42 6.99 -28.29
CA ILE A 6 13.26 6.11 -27.47
C ILE A 6 12.55 5.96 -26.11
N THR A 7 12.28 4.73 -25.69
CA THR A 7 11.69 4.46 -24.37
C THR A 7 12.79 4.49 -23.32
N GLN A 8 12.75 5.44 -22.38
CA GLN A 8 13.68 5.45 -21.24
C GLN A 8 13.32 4.33 -20.27
N LYS A 9 14.36 3.66 -19.78
CA LYS A 9 14.28 2.41 -18.99
C LYS A 9 13.99 2.68 -17.51
N ILE A 10 13.06 3.59 -17.18
CA ILE A 10 12.53 3.63 -15.80
C ILE A 10 11.82 2.30 -15.57
N LYS A 11 12.25 1.58 -14.53
CA LYS A 11 11.68 0.29 -14.13
C LYS A 11 10.75 0.54 -12.95
N PRO A 12 9.52 1.04 -13.16
CA PRO A 12 8.66 1.54 -12.09
C PRO A 12 8.37 0.50 -11.00
N PHE A 13 8.16 -0.76 -11.39
CA PHE A 13 7.95 -1.83 -10.42
C PHE A 13 9.18 -2.10 -9.54
N LYS A 14 10.39 -1.98 -10.10
CA LYS A 14 11.62 -2.15 -9.32
C LYS A 14 11.79 -1.02 -8.29
N SER A 15 11.34 0.19 -8.61
CA SER A 15 11.56 1.35 -7.76
C SER A 15 10.61 1.43 -6.57
N ILE A 16 9.47 0.73 -6.62
CA ILE A 16 8.51 0.69 -5.51
C ILE A 16 8.70 -0.48 -4.53
N ALA A 17 9.47 -1.51 -4.91
CA ALA A 17 9.63 -2.75 -4.13
C ALA A 17 9.91 -2.49 -2.65
N HIS A 18 10.90 -1.64 -2.38
CA HIS A 18 11.36 -1.32 -1.03
C HIS A 18 10.47 -0.30 -0.30
N SER A 19 9.45 0.25 -0.97
CA SER A 19 8.39 1.03 -0.32
C SER A 19 7.30 0.15 0.25
N ILE A 20 7.22 -1.12 -0.14
CA ILE A 20 6.21 -2.07 0.34
C ILE A 20 6.79 -2.84 1.52
N VAL A 21 6.05 -2.90 2.63
CA VAL A 21 6.53 -3.52 3.87
C VAL A 21 5.57 -4.60 4.35
N MET A 22 6.13 -5.70 4.84
CA MET A 22 5.33 -6.74 5.49
C MET A 22 5.08 -6.34 6.93
N ILE A 23 3.82 -6.41 7.35
CA ILE A 23 3.38 -6.11 8.71
C ILE A 23 2.86 -7.40 9.33
N GLU A 24 3.42 -7.79 10.46
CA GLU A 24 2.94 -8.90 11.28
C GLU A 24 2.60 -8.40 12.69
N CYS A 25 1.32 -8.45 13.03
CA CYS A 25 0.80 -8.02 14.32
C CYS A 25 0.48 -9.22 15.20
N THR A 26 0.75 -9.07 16.49
CA THR A 26 0.35 -10.04 17.53
C THR A 26 -0.55 -9.32 18.53
N LEU A 27 -1.77 -9.83 18.70
CA LEU A 27 -2.75 -9.30 19.63
C LEU A 27 -2.46 -9.73 21.08
N PRO A 28 -3.09 -9.10 22.09
CA PRO A 28 -3.06 -9.57 23.47
C PRO A 28 -3.53 -11.03 23.62
N SER A 29 -4.45 -11.49 22.78
CA SER A 29 -4.95 -12.87 22.71
C SER A 29 -3.93 -13.88 22.17
N ARG A 30 -2.78 -13.42 21.65
CA ARG A 30 -1.76 -14.18 20.89
C ARG A 30 -2.16 -14.56 19.46
N GLU A 31 -3.33 -14.15 19.00
CA GLU A 31 -3.68 -14.20 17.57
C GLU A 31 -2.69 -13.36 16.77
N THR A 32 -2.28 -13.87 15.61
CA THR A 32 -1.38 -13.17 14.69
C THR A 32 -2.12 -12.74 13.44
N ARG A 33 -1.79 -11.54 12.96
CA ARG A 33 -2.33 -10.97 11.72
C ARG A 33 -1.19 -10.57 10.81
N LYS A 34 -1.25 -10.94 9.54
CA LYS A 34 -0.22 -10.61 8.54
C LYS A 34 -0.84 -9.82 7.42
N GLY A 35 -0.19 -8.74 7.01
CA GLY A 35 -0.67 -7.89 5.93
C GLY A 35 0.43 -7.06 5.32
N THR A 36 0.00 -6.12 4.49
CA THR A 36 0.87 -5.23 3.75
C THR A 36 0.72 -3.81 4.28
N GLY A 37 1.83 -3.09 4.34
CA GLY A 37 1.83 -1.64 4.36
C GLY A 37 2.66 -1.10 3.21
N PHE A 38 2.55 0.19 2.94
CA PHE A 38 3.43 0.86 2.00
C PHE A 38 3.79 2.26 2.49
N ILE A 39 5.00 2.70 2.17
CA ILE A 39 5.53 4.00 2.57
C ILE A 39 5.07 5.06 1.58
N TYR A 40 4.38 6.08 2.07
CA TYR A 40 3.84 7.19 1.30
C TYR A 40 4.30 8.55 1.87
N GLU A 41 4.45 9.54 1.00
CA GLU A 41 4.80 10.93 1.36
C GLU A 41 3.57 11.83 1.34
N PHE A 42 3.25 12.39 2.50
CA PHE A 42 2.19 13.36 2.69
C PHE A 42 2.75 14.78 2.78
N CYS A 43 1.92 15.76 2.41
CA CYS A 43 2.18 17.18 2.64
C CYS A 43 3.52 17.64 2.04
N ASN A 44 3.82 17.23 0.80
CA ASN A 44 5.02 17.62 0.08
C ASN A 44 5.07 19.13 -0.11
N LYS A 45 6.02 19.80 0.54
CA LYS A 45 6.23 21.25 0.45
C LYS A 45 7.29 21.59 -0.59
N GLU A 46 7.22 22.81 -1.12
CA GLU A 46 8.20 23.32 -2.09
C GLU A 46 9.64 23.35 -1.53
N ASP A 47 9.79 23.44 -0.21
CA ASP A 47 11.09 23.37 0.48
C ASP A 47 11.62 21.95 0.68
N GLY A 48 10.98 20.94 0.09
CA GLY A 48 11.38 19.54 0.15
C GLY A 48 10.98 18.82 1.43
N ARG A 49 10.26 19.46 2.36
CA ARG A 49 9.71 18.78 3.53
C ARG A 49 8.51 17.94 3.15
N ALA A 50 8.46 16.72 3.67
CA ALA A 50 7.34 15.79 3.56
C ALA A 50 7.20 14.99 4.85
N ILE A 51 6.02 14.43 5.09
CA ILE A 51 5.77 13.47 6.17
C ILE A 51 5.72 12.08 5.55
N GLN A 52 6.70 11.25 5.89
CA GLN A 52 6.73 9.85 5.47
C GLN A 52 5.96 9.00 6.49
N ALA A 53 5.02 8.20 6.01
CA ALA A 53 4.27 7.28 6.85
C ALA A 53 4.01 5.96 6.15
N ILE A 54 3.89 4.88 6.93
CA ILE A 54 3.34 3.61 6.45
C ILE A 54 1.83 3.73 6.40
N VAL A 55 1.25 3.45 5.25
CA VAL A 55 -0.19 3.34 5.04
C VAL A 55 -0.57 1.86 5.12
N THR A 56 -1.62 1.55 5.87
CA THR A 56 -2.20 0.19 5.95
C THR A 56 -3.67 0.24 6.40
N ASN A 57 -4.31 -0.91 6.59
CA ASN A 57 -5.68 -0.99 7.08
C ASN A 57 -5.76 -0.96 8.62
N LYS A 58 -6.81 -0.37 9.18
CA LYS A 58 -7.00 -0.32 10.65
C LYS A 58 -7.15 -1.72 11.21
N HIS A 59 -7.95 -2.58 10.59
CA HIS A 59 -8.21 -3.91 11.13
C HIS A 59 -6.94 -4.78 11.25
N LEU A 60 -5.92 -4.53 10.43
CA LEU A 60 -4.65 -5.27 10.49
C LEU A 60 -3.91 -4.99 11.80
N VAL A 61 -3.89 -3.73 12.24
CA VAL A 61 -3.01 -3.23 13.30
C VAL A 61 -3.73 -2.82 14.58
N ARG A 62 -5.06 -2.66 14.52
CA ARG A 62 -5.88 -2.25 15.66
C ARG A 62 -5.73 -3.24 16.81
N ASP A 63 -5.48 -2.69 18.01
CA ASP A 63 -5.28 -3.41 19.26
C ASP A 63 -4.05 -4.35 19.27
N ALA A 64 -3.14 -4.22 18.29
CA ALA A 64 -1.91 -4.98 18.27
C ALA A 64 -1.03 -4.65 19.48
N LYS A 65 -0.59 -5.69 20.19
CA LYS A 65 0.37 -5.56 21.29
C LYS A 65 1.80 -5.45 20.77
N TRP A 66 2.10 -6.17 19.70
CA TRP A 66 3.38 -6.11 19.01
C TRP A 66 3.14 -6.03 17.51
N THR A 67 3.87 -5.15 16.84
CA THR A 67 3.87 -5.02 15.39
C THR A 67 5.30 -5.15 14.88
N HIS A 68 5.51 -6.19 14.08
CA HIS A 68 6.76 -6.45 13.38
C HIS A 68 6.65 -5.87 11.97
N ILE A 69 7.56 -4.96 11.63
CA ILE A 69 7.62 -4.36 10.30
C ILE A 69 8.96 -4.72 9.69
N ARG A 70 8.88 -5.37 8.53
CA ARG A 70 10.05 -5.85 7.81
C ARG A 70 10.45 -4.85 6.73
N PHE A 71 11.69 -4.37 6.81
CA PHE A 71 12.30 -3.45 5.86
C PHE A 71 13.53 -4.08 5.20
N THR A 72 13.89 -3.57 4.02
CA THR A 72 15.20 -3.84 3.42
C THR A 72 16.29 -3.12 4.21
N LYS A 73 17.41 -3.81 4.45
CA LYS A 73 18.57 -3.21 5.11
C LYS A 73 19.26 -2.21 4.16
N LYS A 74 19.81 -1.11 4.71
CA LYS A 74 20.60 -0.13 3.96
C LYS A 74 22.09 -0.47 4.05
N LYS A 75 22.78 -0.44 2.91
CA LYS A 75 24.25 -0.54 2.84
C LYS A 75 24.92 0.78 3.24
N GLU A 76 26.22 0.74 3.47
CA GLU A 76 27.02 1.94 3.76
C GLU A 76 26.99 2.97 2.62
N ASP A 77 26.88 2.52 1.36
CA ASP A 77 26.77 3.37 0.18
C ASP A 77 25.35 3.97 -0.03
N GLY A 78 24.41 3.69 0.89
CA GLY A 78 23.04 4.16 0.84
C GLY A 78 22.10 3.35 -0.06
N THR A 79 22.59 2.31 -0.74
CA THR A 79 21.79 1.44 -1.62
C THR A 79 21.07 0.32 -0.84
N PRO A 80 20.04 -0.31 -1.41
CA PRO A 80 19.39 -1.45 -0.76
C PRO A 80 20.34 -2.65 -0.69
N ASP A 81 20.39 -3.26 0.49
CA ASP A 81 21.06 -4.54 0.72
C ASP A 81 20.10 -5.68 0.38
N HIS A 82 20.01 -5.99 -0.92
CA HIS A 82 19.14 -7.05 -1.43
C HIS A 82 19.39 -8.36 -0.68
N GLY A 83 18.30 -8.97 -0.22
CA GLY A 83 18.31 -10.20 0.58
C GLY A 83 18.65 -10.05 2.06
N ASN A 84 19.08 -8.87 2.49
CA ASN A 84 19.24 -8.54 3.90
C ASN A 84 18.08 -7.69 4.40
N GLN A 85 17.60 -8.04 5.58
CA GLN A 85 16.37 -7.50 6.13
C GLN A 85 16.53 -7.09 7.58
N VAL A 86 15.77 -6.08 7.95
CA VAL A 86 15.63 -5.58 9.31
C VAL A 86 14.19 -5.74 9.72
N VAL A 87 13.96 -6.32 10.89
CA VAL A 87 12.65 -6.35 11.52
C VAL A 87 12.66 -5.36 12.67
N THR A 88 11.81 -4.34 12.56
CA THR A 88 11.54 -3.43 13.68
C THR A 88 10.36 -3.96 14.48
N VAL A 89 10.45 -3.87 15.82
CA VAL A 89 9.37 -4.27 16.72
C VAL A 89 8.83 -3.02 17.42
N CYS A 90 7.55 -2.75 17.16
CA CYS A 90 6.80 -1.65 17.76
C CYS A 90 5.81 -2.22 18.78
N THR A 91 5.87 -1.74 20.03
CA THR A 91 4.91 -2.12 21.09
C THR A 91 3.76 -1.12 21.21
N ASP A 92 3.84 -0.02 20.49
CA ASP A 92 2.96 1.15 20.54
C ASP A 92 2.44 1.53 19.15
N PHE A 93 2.56 0.65 18.15
CA PHE A 93 2.21 0.96 16.76
C PHE A 93 0.81 1.55 16.63
N TRP A 94 -0.20 0.91 17.20
CA TRP A 94 -1.58 1.39 17.16
C TRP A 94 -1.78 2.72 17.91
N ALA A 95 -1.09 2.91 19.04
CA ALA A 95 -1.17 4.14 19.82
C ALA A 95 -0.51 5.33 19.09
N SER A 96 0.50 5.06 18.28
CA SER A 96 1.23 6.03 17.46
C SER A 96 0.66 6.16 16.03
N CYS A 97 -0.33 5.34 15.67
CA CYS A 97 -1.05 5.44 14.41
C CYS A 97 -2.05 6.58 14.40
N VAL A 98 -2.25 7.18 13.23
CA VAL A 98 -3.37 8.07 12.94
C VAL A 98 -4.43 7.27 12.18
N PRO A 99 -5.55 6.87 12.82
CA PRO A 99 -6.64 6.25 12.11
C PRO A 99 -7.37 7.27 11.22
N HIS A 100 -7.90 6.81 10.10
CA HIS A 100 -8.73 7.65 9.23
C HIS A 100 -9.95 8.19 10.00
N PRO A 101 -10.31 9.49 9.85
CA PRO A 101 -11.36 10.15 10.63
C PRO A 101 -12.74 9.60 10.36
N ASP A 102 -13.04 9.22 9.11
CA ASP A 102 -14.24 8.45 8.79
C ASP A 102 -14.12 7.01 9.36
N PRO A 103 -14.97 6.60 10.32
CA PRO A 103 -14.95 5.26 10.88
C PRO A 103 -15.27 4.17 9.84
N LYS A 104 -15.96 4.51 8.74
CA LYS A 104 -16.30 3.59 7.65
C LYS A 104 -15.13 3.32 6.70
N THR A 105 -14.09 4.16 6.71
CA THR A 105 -12.88 3.97 5.92
C THR A 105 -11.87 3.19 6.74
N ASP A 106 -11.46 2.02 6.27
CA ASP A 106 -10.54 1.15 6.98
C ASP A 106 -9.06 1.45 6.65
N LEU A 107 -8.61 2.68 6.91
CA LEU A 107 -7.22 3.10 6.72
C LEU A 107 -6.64 3.71 7.99
N CYS A 108 -5.34 3.55 8.17
CA CYS A 108 -4.54 4.30 9.12
C CYS A 108 -3.15 4.55 8.54
N ILE A 109 -2.48 5.55 9.10
CA ILE A 109 -1.09 5.85 8.79
C ILE A 109 -0.23 5.75 10.06
N TYR A 110 1.01 5.31 9.90
CA TYR A 110 2.02 5.27 10.97
C TYR A 110 3.22 6.13 10.55
N PRO A 111 3.37 7.34 11.12
CA PRO A 111 4.48 8.23 10.80
C PRO A 111 5.84 7.60 11.11
N LEU A 112 6.76 7.66 10.14
CA LEU A 112 8.03 6.93 10.23
C LEU A 112 9.10 7.63 11.07
N ASN A 113 9.00 8.94 11.31
CA ASN A 113 10.02 9.73 11.99
C ASN A 113 10.49 9.11 13.32
N GLY A 114 9.55 8.73 14.19
CA GLY A 114 9.86 8.12 15.48
C GLY A 114 10.58 6.78 15.34
N LEU A 115 10.12 5.93 14.41
CA LEU A 115 10.72 4.63 14.10
C LEU A 115 12.13 4.80 13.53
N MET A 116 12.33 5.72 12.60
CA MET A 116 13.63 5.98 11.98
C MET A 116 14.66 6.48 13.01
N LYS A 117 14.26 7.43 13.89
CA LYS A 117 15.12 7.90 14.99
C LYS A 117 15.44 6.80 16.01
N LYS A 118 14.50 5.87 16.25
CA LYS A 118 14.75 4.71 17.12
C LYS A 118 15.75 3.75 16.47
N ALA A 119 15.52 3.40 15.20
CA ALA A 119 16.39 2.52 14.44
C ALA A 119 17.84 3.06 14.37
N GLU A 120 17.99 4.36 14.11
CA GLU A 120 19.30 5.02 14.10
C GLU A 120 20.02 4.91 15.45
N ARG A 121 19.33 5.16 16.57
CA ARG A 121 19.88 5.00 17.93
C ARG A 121 20.28 3.56 18.26
N GLU A 122 19.59 2.59 17.69
CA GLU A 122 19.86 1.16 17.87
C GLU A 122 20.90 0.62 16.87
N GLY A 123 21.48 1.47 16.01
CA GLY A 123 22.45 1.07 14.99
C GLY A 123 21.83 0.26 13.84
N ILE A 124 20.52 0.37 13.65
CA ILE A 124 19.76 -0.37 12.65
C ILE A 124 19.62 0.48 11.38
N ALA A 125 20.27 0.03 10.30
CA ALA A 125 20.25 0.71 9.01
C ALA A 125 19.05 0.27 8.15
N ILE A 126 17.99 1.08 8.12
CA ILE A 126 16.79 0.87 7.29
C ILE A 126 16.95 1.59 5.95
N TYR A 127 16.65 0.90 4.85
CA TYR A 127 16.58 1.49 3.51
C TYR A 127 15.16 1.99 3.23
N ILE A 128 15.05 3.26 2.84
CA ILE A 128 13.82 3.88 2.34
C ILE A 128 14.12 4.34 0.91
N PRO A 129 13.43 3.83 -0.12
CA PRO A 129 13.68 4.24 -1.50
C PRO A 129 13.22 5.68 -1.74
N PRO A 130 13.67 6.32 -2.84
CA PRO A 130 13.08 7.58 -3.29
C PRO A 130 11.58 7.41 -3.57
N LEU A 131 10.75 8.10 -2.79
CA LEU A 131 9.29 7.89 -2.77
C LEU A 131 8.54 8.61 -3.91
N GLY A 132 9.26 9.29 -4.82
CA GLY A 132 8.70 9.82 -6.08
C GLY A 132 8.48 8.78 -7.18
N SER A 133 8.63 7.49 -6.87
CA SER A 133 8.43 6.38 -7.82
C SER A 133 6.98 6.21 -8.29
N TYR A 134 6.04 6.73 -7.50
CA TYR A 134 4.61 6.73 -7.81
C TYR A 134 3.95 7.95 -7.16
N ARG A 135 2.75 8.30 -7.61
CA ARG A 135 1.91 9.36 -7.03
C ARG A 135 0.44 9.01 -7.14
N THR A 136 -0.44 9.75 -6.50
CA THR A 136 -1.88 9.67 -6.79
C THR A 136 -2.18 10.25 -8.18
N PRO A 137 -3.25 9.76 -8.85
CA PRO A 137 -3.67 10.30 -10.14
C PRO A 137 -4.26 11.71 -9.99
N THR A 138 -4.03 12.53 -11.01
CA THR A 138 -4.69 13.84 -11.17
C THR A 138 -6.15 13.63 -11.56
N GLU A 139 -6.98 14.65 -11.37
CA GLU A 139 -8.37 14.60 -11.82
C GLU A 139 -8.49 14.35 -13.33
N LYS A 140 -7.55 14.86 -14.13
CA LYS A 140 -7.53 14.60 -15.57
C LYS A 140 -7.30 13.12 -15.85
N GLU A 141 -6.26 12.55 -15.23
CA GLU A 141 -5.97 11.12 -15.37
C GLU A 141 -7.17 10.27 -14.95
N MET A 142 -7.87 10.64 -13.87
CA MET A 142 -9.08 9.94 -13.43
C MET A 142 -10.28 10.12 -14.35
N ARG A 143 -10.43 11.25 -15.03
CA ARG A 143 -11.49 11.42 -16.04
C ARG A 143 -11.26 10.60 -17.29
N ASP A 144 -9.99 10.32 -17.59
CA ASP A 144 -9.59 9.58 -18.78
C ASP A 144 -9.59 8.05 -18.56
N THR A 145 -9.87 7.56 -17.33
CA THR A 145 -9.97 6.12 -17.06
C THR A 145 -11.28 5.53 -17.57
N ASP A 146 -11.22 4.33 -18.13
CA ASP A 146 -12.38 3.50 -18.43
C ASP A 146 -12.90 2.78 -17.16
N THR A 147 -14.04 2.10 -17.28
CA THR A 147 -14.58 1.20 -16.25
C THR A 147 -13.64 0.03 -15.97
N VAL A 148 -12.96 -0.46 -17.02
CA VAL A 148 -12.06 -1.62 -16.96
C VAL A 148 -10.63 -1.19 -17.29
N GLU A 149 -9.84 -0.99 -16.25
CA GLU A 149 -8.45 -0.55 -16.31
C GLU A 149 -7.50 -1.64 -15.86
N GLU A 150 -6.33 -1.73 -16.50
CA GLU A 150 -5.26 -2.62 -16.06
C GLU A 150 -4.66 -2.11 -14.74
N ILE A 151 -4.60 -3.00 -13.75
CA ILE A 151 -4.06 -2.68 -12.43
C ILE A 151 -3.00 -3.67 -11.99
N TYR A 152 -2.22 -3.21 -11.01
CA TYR A 152 -1.20 -3.99 -10.33
C TYR A 152 -1.36 -3.88 -8.83
N VAL A 153 -1.50 -5.00 -8.15
CA VAL A 153 -1.56 -5.09 -6.69
C VAL A 153 -0.23 -5.62 -6.20
N VAL A 154 0.38 -4.92 -5.24
CA VAL A 154 1.73 -5.24 -4.76
C VAL A 154 1.72 -5.42 -3.24
N GLY A 155 2.20 -6.55 -2.75
CA GLY A 155 2.21 -6.83 -1.31
C GLY A 155 2.55 -8.26 -0.95
N TYR A 156 2.07 -8.72 0.19
CA TYR A 156 2.43 -10.01 0.79
C TYR A 156 1.20 -10.92 0.97
N PRO A 157 0.57 -11.39 -0.14
CA PRO A 157 -0.55 -12.32 -0.07
C PRO A 157 -0.18 -13.60 0.67
N ASN A 158 -1.06 -14.08 1.52
CA ASN A 158 -0.93 -15.16 2.49
C ASN A 158 0.29 -15.02 3.42
N GLY A 159 0.81 -13.80 3.59
CA GLY A 159 2.08 -13.58 4.30
C GLY A 159 3.27 -14.21 3.58
N LEU A 160 3.14 -14.54 2.29
CA LEU A 160 4.23 -15.06 1.48
C LEU A 160 5.27 -13.95 1.31
N LEU A 161 6.46 -14.25 1.78
CA LEU A 161 7.63 -13.41 1.69
C LEU A 161 8.69 -14.18 0.91
N ASP A 162 9.29 -13.54 -0.09
CA ASP A 162 10.58 -13.99 -0.59
C ASP A 162 11.63 -13.73 0.51
N SER A 163 11.94 -14.75 1.31
CA SER A 163 12.88 -14.62 2.42
C SER A 163 14.31 -14.30 1.97
N GLU A 164 14.63 -14.61 0.71
CA GLU A 164 15.96 -14.46 0.13
C GLU A 164 16.17 -13.08 -0.50
N ASN A 165 15.12 -12.45 -1.05
CA ASN A 165 15.25 -11.13 -1.69
C ASN A 165 14.48 -10.00 -0.97
N ASN A 166 13.59 -10.34 -0.04
CA ASN A 166 12.68 -9.42 0.64
C ASN A 166 11.83 -8.57 -0.33
N GLU A 167 11.44 -9.17 -1.45
CA GLU A 167 10.62 -8.51 -2.48
C GLU A 167 9.13 -8.79 -2.23
N PRO A 168 8.24 -7.81 -2.50
CA PRO A 168 6.81 -8.07 -2.49
C PRO A 168 6.39 -8.90 -3.70
N ILE A 169 5.20 -9.48 -3.62
CA ILE A 169 4.56 -10.20 -4.72
C ILE A 169 3.73 -9.22 -5.54
N TYR A 170 3.91 -9.28 -6.86
CA TYR A 170 3.19 -8.46 -7.83
C TYR A 170 2.08 -9.30 -8.47
N ARG A 171 0.86 -8.75 -8.49
CA ARG A 171 -0.29 -9.34 -9.16
C ARG A 171 -0.86 -8.36 -10.16
N LYS A 172 -1.13 -8.85 -11.36
CA LYS A 172 -1.80 -8.09 -12.42
C LYS A 172 -3.28 -8.48 -12.46
N GLY A 173 -4.14 -7.52 -12.75
CA GLY A 173 -5.58 -7.72 -12.89
C GLY A 173 -6.25 -6.52 -13.53
N ILE A 174 -7.55 -6.39 -13.30
CA ILE A 174 -8.35 -5.26 -13.80
C ILE A 174 -9.21 -4.64 -12.70
N THR A 175 -9.68 -3.41 -12.91
CA THR A 175 -10.85 -2.91 -12.18
C THR A 175 -12.09 -3.71 -12.61
N ALA A 176 -12.84 -4.22 -11.64
CA ALA A 176 -14.08 -4.97 -11.87
C ALA A 176 -15.33 -4.08 -11.78
N THR A 177 -15.16 -2.85 -11.28
CA THR A 177 -16.15 -1.76 -11.32
C THR A 177 -15.44 -0.45 -11.61
N ASP A 178 -16.18 0.52 -12.13
CA ASP A 178 -15.66 1.87 -12.37
C ASP A 178 -15.08 2.49 -11.08
N ILE A 179 -13.83 2.92 -11.16
CA ILE A 179 -13.08 3.53 -10.05
C ILE A 179 -13.63 4.90 -9.65
N ASN A 180 -14.29 5.60 -10.58
CA ASN A 180 -14.85 6.92 -10.33
C ASN A 180 -16.20 6.87 -9.60
N LEU A 181 -16.86 5.72 -9.58
CA LEU A 181 -18.16 5.51 -8.93
C LEU A 181 -18.00 4.94 -7.52
N ASN A 182 -18.95 5.25 -6.65
CA ASN A 182 -19.01 4.66 -5.32
C ASN A 182 -19.56 3.23 -5.40
N TYR A 183 -18.83 2.24 -4.89
CA TYR A 183 -19.32 0.87 -4.77
C TYR A 183 -19.96 0.62 -3.41
N CYS A 184 -21.28 0.37 -3.41
CA CYS A 184 -22.12 0.21 -2.20
C CYS A 184 -22.04 1.41 -1.25
N ASP A 185 -22.31 2.62 -1.77
CA ASP A 185 -22.35 3.89 -1.03
C ASP A 185 -21.06 4.23 -0.28
N ARG A 186 -19.93 3.68 -0.76
CA ARG A 186 -18.60 3.91 -0.19
C ARG A 186 -17.63 4.28 -1.31
N ARG A 187 -16.66 5.11 -0.98
CA ARG A 187 -15.60 5.54 -1.92
C ARG A 187 -14.55 4.42 -2.04
N GLN A 188 -14.94 3.37 -2.74
CA GLN A 188 -14.22 2.11 -2.95
C GLN A 188 -14.67 1.50 -4.29
N PHE A 189 -13.92 0.55 -4.82
CA PHE A 189 -14.20 -0.13 -6.07
C PHE A 189 -13.77 -1.60 -6.01
N LEU A 190 -14.27 -2.42 -6.93
CA LEU A 190 -13.86 -3.82 -7.05
C LEU A 190 -12.65 -3.98 -7.97
N VAL A 191 -11.81 -4.94 -7.62
CA VAL A 191 -10.69 -5.40 -8.44
C VAL A 191 -10.83 -6.88 -8.71
N ASP A 192 -10.55 -7.29 -9.95
CA ASP A 192 -10.48 -8.70 -10.35
C ASP A 192 -9.01 -9.11 -10.47
N THR A 193 -8.53 -9.75 -9.42
CA THR A 193 -7.21 -10.38 -9.34
C THR A 193 -7.18 -11.29 -8.13
N GLY A 194 -6.16 -12.15 -8.03
CA GLY A 194 -5.97 -12.99 -6.86
C GLY A 194 -5.68 -12.19 -5.58
N ILE A 195 -6.72 -11.71 -4.91
CA ILE A 195 -6.66 -11.08 -3.59
C ILE A 195 -6.89 -12.15 -2.55
N PHE A 196 -5.93 -12.31 -1.66
CA PHE A 196 -5.93 -13.34 -0.62
C PHE A 196 -5.80 -12.69 0.75
N GLN A 197 -5.87 -13.49 1.82
CA GLN A 197 -5.45 -13.06 3.14
C GLN A 197 -4.05 -12.44 3.05
N GLY A 198 -3.71 -11.44 3.86
CA GLY A 198 -2.41 -10.75 3.74
C GLY A 198 -2.27 -9.72 2.60
N SER A 199 -3.19 -9.70 1.63
CA SER A 199 -3.30 -8.59 0.67
C SER A 199 -3.92 -7.33 1.26
N SER A 200 -4.45 -7.39 2.49
CA SER A 200 -4.91 -6.20 3.22
C SER A 200 -3.78 -5.17 3.33
N GLY A 201 -4.08 -3.93 2.93
CA GLY A 201 -3.18 -2.79 2.94
C GLY A 201 -2.29 -2.71 1.69
N SER A 202 -2.38 -3.66 0.76
CA SER A 202 -1.63 -3.62 -0.49
C SER A 202 -2.06 -2.43 -1.36
N PRO A 203 -1.12 -1.60 -1.85
CA PRO A 203 -1.45 -0.59 -2.83
C PRO A 203 -1.88 -1.22 -4.16
N VAL A 204 -2.85 -0.57 -4.80
CA VAL A 204 -3.33 -0.84 -6.15
C VAL A 204 -2.85 0.26 -7.06
N PHE A 205 -2.14 -0.11 -8.12
CA PHE A 205 -1.54 0.82 -9.06
C PHE A 205 -2.09 0.67 -10.47
N MET A 206 -2.27 1.80 -11.16
CA MET A 206 -2.33 1.85 -12.62
C MET A 206 -0.97 2.28 -13.18
N VAL A 207 -0.61 1.79 -14.38
CA VAL A 207 0.58 2.25 -15.10
C VAL A 207 0.13 3.14 -16.24
N VAL A 208 0.54 4.40 -16.19
CA VAL A 208 0.29 5.37 -17.25
C VAL A 208 1.56 5.65 -18.02
N ASN A 209 1.41 5.92 -19.31
CA ASN A 209 2.52 6.34 -20.17
C ASN A 209 2.50 7.86 -20.31
N GLU A 210 3.57 8.51 -19.88
CA GLU A 210 3.79 9.94 -20.06
C GLU A 210 4.82 10.16 -21.17
N VAL A 211 4.75 11.32 -21.83
CA VAL A 211 5.80 11.78 -22.75
C VAL A 211 6.63 12.82 -22.03
N SER A 212 7.93 12.57 -21.88
CA SER A 212 8.92 13.50 -21.37
C SER A 212 9.76 14.06 -22.52
N LEU A 213 10.24 15.30 -22.39
CA LEU A 213 11.23 15.88 -23.30
C LEU A 213 12.59 15.84 -22.61
N GLU A 214 13.47 14.94 -23.06
CA GLU A 214 14.83 14.80 -22.53
C GLU A 214 15.81 15.05 -23.68
N ASP A 215 16.78 15.95 -23.50
CA ASP A 215 17.80 16.28 -24.51
C ASP A 215 17.22 16.54 -25.92
N ASN A 216 16.14 17.34 -25.99
CA ASN A 216 15.37 17.63 -27.21
C ASN A 216 14.76 16.40 -27.92
N ARG A 217 14.51 15.31 -27.18
CA ARG A 217 13.87 14.10 -27.69
C ARG A 217 12.64 13.73 -26.86
N TYR A 218 11.60 13.28 -27.54
CA TYR A 218 10.41 12.74 -26.88
C TYR A 218 10.67 11.32 -26.42
N VAL A 219 10.51 11.12 -25.12
CA VAL A 219 10.74 9.86 -24.42
C VAL A 219 9.44 9.40 -23.81
N LEU A 220 9.04 8.15 -24.09
CA LEU A 220 7.93 7.53 -23.38
C LEU A 220 8.41 7.04 -22.02
N VAL A 221 7.74 7.48 -20.96
CA VAL A 221 8.07 7.15 -19.57
C VAL A 221 6.86 6.48 -18.91
N LYS A 222 7.08 5.28 -18.36
CA LYS A 222 6.07 4.59 -17.57
C LYS A 222 6.07 5.13 -16.14
N ARG A 223 4.90 5.53 -15.65
CA ARG A 223 4.72 5.98 -14.27
C ARG A 223 3.61 5.20 -13.59
N MET A 224 3.75 5.04 -12.28
CA MET A 224 2.74 4.39 -11.46
C MET A 224 1.81 5.43 -10.82
N ARG A 225 0.53 5.09 -10.79
CA ARG A 225 -0.52 5.83 -10.09
C ARG A 225 -1.11 4.99 -8.99
N LEU A 226 -1.00 5.42 -7.74
CA LEU A 226 -1.69 4.80 -6.61
C LEU A 226 -3.17 5.16 -6.70
N VAL A 227 -4.00 4.18 -7.00
CA VAL A 227 -5.42 4.39 -7.32
C VAL A 227 -6.34 3.79 -6.27
N GLY A 228 -5.82 2.85 -5.47
CA GLY A 228 -6.52 2.34 -4.30
C GLY A 228 -5.61 1.58 -3.35
N ILE A 229 -6.20 1.13 -2.25
CA ILE A 229 -5.57 0.31 -1.23
C ILE A 229 -6.51 -0.86 -0.97
N VAL A 230 -6.03 -2.10 -1.13
CA VAL A 230 -6.84 -3.29 -0.86
C VAL A 230 -7.30 -3.28 0.59
N GLY A 231 -8.62 -3.30 0.82
CA GLY A 231 -9.21 -3.39 2.15
C GLY A 231 -9.62 -4.82 2.49
N PHE A 232 -10.47 -5.41 1.65
CA PHE A 232 -11.17 -6.67 1.97
C PHE A 232 -11.25 -7.63 0.78
N VAL A 233 -11.51 -8.90 1.07
CA VAL A 233 -11.72 -9.95 0.07
C VAL A 233 -13.21 -10.29 0.02
N LEU A 234 -13.76 -10.50 -1.17
CA LEU A 234 -15.10 -11.06 -1.34
C LEU A 234 -15.01 -12.58 -1.44
N ILE A 235 -15.70 -13.28 -0.53
CA ILE A 235 -15.74 -14.74 -0.50
C ILE A 235 -17.16 -15.18 -0.79
N HIS A 236 -17.33 -16.17 -1.68
CA HIS A 236 -18.62 -16.82 -1.86
C HIS A 236 -18.78 -17.96 -0.86
N SER A 237 -19.90 -17.95 -0.15
CA SER A 237 -20.34 -19.06 0.69
C SER A 237 -21.61 -19.67 0.11
N ASN A 238 -21.96 -20.88 0.53
CA ASN A 238 -23.24 -21.53 0.20
C ASN A 238 -24.47 -20.70 0.65
N LYS A 239 -24.27 -19.64 1.44
CA LYS A 239 -25.29 -18.66 1.86
C LYS A 239 -25.27 -17.34 1.06
N GLY A 240 -24.48 -17.24 0.00
CA GLY A 240 -24.34 -16.06 -0.87
C GLY A 240 -22.94 -15.40 -0.81
N VAL A 241 -22.80 -14.24 -1.44
CA VAL A 241 -21.56 -13.43 -1.39
C VAL A 241 -21.41 -12.82 0.00
N VAL A 242 -20.32 -13.16 0.69
CA VAL A 242 -19.97 -12.62 2.00
C VAL A 242 -18.81 -11.63 1.85
N ARG A 243 -18.98 -10.44 2.42
CA ARG A 243 -17.87 -9.51 2.66
C ARG A 243 -17.14 -9.99 3.90
N THR A 244 -15.92 -10.46 3.75
CA THR A 244 -15.10 -10.87 4.89
C THR A 244 -13.98 -9.85 5.02
N LEU A 245 -13.89 -9.18 6.17
CA LEU A 245 -12.59 -8.64 6.59
C LEU A 245 -11.63 -9.82 6.53
N ALA A 246 -10.46 -9.72 5.90
CA ALA A 246 -9.57 -10.88 5.69
C ALA A 246 -9.06 -11.56 7.00
N PHE A 247 -9.66 -11.21 8.14
CA PHE A 247 -9.36 -11.60 9.52
C PHE A 247 -10.59 -11.92 10.35
N GLU A 248 -11.82 -11.75 9.85
CA GLU A 248 -12.94 -12.39 10.55
C GLU A 248 -12.95 -13.84 10.10
N ASP A 249 -12.50 -14.72 11.00
CA ASP A 249 -12.82 -16.14 10.98
C ASP A 249 -14.33 -16.26 10.81
N MET A 250 -14.80 -16.29 9.56
CA MET A 250 -16.11 -16.84 9.29
C MET A 250 -16.10 -18.19 10.00
N PRO A 251 -17.10 -18.50 10.83
CA PRO A 251 -17.23 -19.86 11.34
C PRO A 251 -17.22 -20.75 10.11
N VAL A 252 -16.09 -21.43 9.92
CA VAL A 252 -15.92 -22.38 8.84
C VAL A 252 -16.88 -23.48 9.23
N ASP A 253 -18.09 -23.43 8.67
CA ASP A 253 -18.90 -24.62 8.59
C ASP A 253 -17.98 -25.63 7.89
N PRO A 254 -17.54 -26.71 8.57
CA PRO A 254 -16.62 -27.68 7.97
C PRO A 254 -17.19 -28.31 6.69
N ALA A 255 -18.51 -28.19 6.47
CA ALA A 255 -19.22 -28.62 5.27
C ALA A 255 -19.37 -27.54 4.19
N ALA A 256 -19.00 -26.28 4.44
CA ALA A 256 -19.09 -25.21 3.45
C ALA A 256 -17.81 -25.14 2.60
N THR A 257 -17.90 -25.60 1.36
CA THR A 257 -16.91 -25.33 0.31
C THR A 257 -16.88 -23.83 0.00
N GLN A 258 -15.86 -23.11 0.49
CA GLN A 258 -15.61 -21.73 0.07
C GLN A 258 -14.86 -21.73 -1.26
N THR A 259 -15.50 -21.27 -2.33
CA THR A 259 -14.80 -20.97 -3.59
C THR A 259 -14.36 -19.51 -3.57
N GLN A 260 -13.06 -19.29 -3.80
CA GLN A 260 -12.54 -17.94 -3.94
C GLN A 260 -13.06 -17.31 -5.23
N ASN A 261 -13.56 -16.08 -5.12
CA ASN A 261 -14.13 -15.37 -6.27
C ASN A 261 -13.14 -14.45 -6.99
N TYR A 262 -11.87 -14.43 -6.58
CA TYR A 262 -10.82 -13.56 -7.15
C TYR A 262 -11.21 -12.05 -7.19
N LEU A 263 -12.16 -11.64 -6.36
CA LEU A 263 -12.62 -10.26 -6.25
C LEU A 263 -12.14 -9.64 -4.94
N GLY A 264 -11.49 -8.49 -5.03
CA GLY A 264 -11.12 -7.65 -3.90
C GLY A 264 -11.90 -6.35 -3.87
N VAL A 265 -12.03 -5.76 -2.69
CA VAL A 265 -12.50 -4.38 -2.51
C VAL A 265 -11.30 -3.50 -2.23
N ALA A 266 -11.07 -2.51 -3.08
CA ALA A 266 -10.04 -1.50 -2.90
C ALA A 266 -10.66 -0.17 -2.42
N ILE A 267 -10.14 0.36 -1.31
CA ILE A 267 -10.44 1.69 -0.82
C ILE A 267 -9.80 2.69 -1.80
N HIS A 268 -10.58 3.63 -2.31
CA HIS A 268 -10.13 4.58 -3.32
C HIS A 268 -9.05 5.52 -2.78
N TYR A 269 -8.05 5.87 -3.61
CA TYR A 269 -6.90 6.68 -3.19
C TYR A 269 -7.28 8.04 -2.58
N SER A 270 -8.41 8.63 -2.96
CA SER A 270 -8.87 9.91 -2.40
C SER A 270 -9.04 9.85 -0.88
N LYS A 271 -9.35 8.68 -0.31
CA LYS A 271 -9.39 8.47 1.14
C LYS A 271 -8.02 8.59 1.80
N LEU A 272 -6.94 8.35 1.05
CA LEU A 272 -5.59 8.61 1.51
C LEU A 272 -5.32 10.11 1.64
N LEU A 273 -5.86 10.92 0.71
CA LEU A 273 -5.61 12.36 0.68
C LEU A 273 -6.28 13.11 1.85
N GLU A 274 -7.35 12.54 2.43
CA GLU A 274 -8.00 13.08 3.64
C GLU A 274 -7.04 13.13 4.85
N PHE A 275 -5.93 12.37 4.85
CA PHE A 275 -4.89 12.50 5.88
C PHE A 275 -4.04 13.77 5.75
N GLU A 276 -3.91 14.36 4.54
CA GLU A 276 -3.11 15.59 4.38
C GLU A 276 -3.73 16.76 5.17
N GLU A 277 -5.05 16.85 5.18
CA GLU A 277 -5.78 17.85 5.97
C GLU A 277 -5.57 17.65 7.48
N LEU A 278 -5.46 16.40 7.95
CA LEU A 278 -5.23 16.09 9.36
C LEU A 278 -3.81 16.44 9.79
N LEU A 279 -2.83 16.06 8.97
CA LEU A 279 -1.40 16.26 9.25
C LEU A 279 -0.96 17.73 9.18
N THR A 280 -1.74 18.58 8.50
CA THR A 280 -1.48 20.01 8.42
C THR A 280 -2.09 20.82 9.58
N GLN A 281 -2.89 20.21 10.45
CA GLN A 281 -3.48 20.91 11.60
C GLN A 281 -2.46 21.15 12.73
N PRO A 282 -2.33 22.40 13.23
CA PRO A 282 -1.28 22.79 14.18
C PRO A 282 -1.29 22.04 15.53
N ASN A 283 -2.40 21.38 15.90
CA ASN A 283 -2.51 20.62 17.16
C ASN A 283 -1.99 19.18 17.09
N GLN A 284 -1.57 18.67 15.92
CA GLN A 284 -0.97 17.34 15.78
C GLN A 284 0.50 17.35 15.33
N VAL A 285 1.01 18.49 14.84
CA VAL A 285 2.39 18.60 14.34
C VAL A 285 3.44 18.46 15.46
N SER A 286 3.06 18.67 16.73
CA SER A 286 3.97 18.55 17.88
C SER A 286 4.39 17.10 18.20
N VAL A 287 3.83 16.10 17.52
CA VAL A 287 3.99 14.67 17.85
C VAL A 287 4.75 13.88 16.76
N TYR A 288 5.04 14.47 15.59
CA TYR A 288 5.65 13.78 14.45
C TYR A 288 7.05 14.27 14.07
#